data_AF-A0A158BNV3-F1
#
_entry.id   AF-A0A158BNV3-F1
#
_cell.length_a   1.000
_cell.length_b   1.000
_cell.length_c   1.000
_cell.angle_alpha   90.00
_cell.angle_beta   90.00
_cell.angle_gamma   90.00
#
_symmetry.space_group_name_H-M   'P 1'
#
loop_
_entity.id
_entity.type
_entity.pdbx_description
1 polymer ?
#
loop_
_entity_poly.entity_id
_entity_poly.type
_entity_poly.pdbx_seq_one_letter_code
_entity_poly.pdbx_strand_id
1 'polypeptide(L)'
;MPTFEEHRAVPARAALLCCRDATHRDIYSTTATKFALEGLGEALARGTEGLSIKVTAGAHRRDRCLAGAQRMDRQPGSMIMELRAEERHVLALVADDAAALHVAPPRVRFVTSSCGPCYETLLNRIEIDRDTLALPEPLLRIVVAHEVGHATQRRSMLLDFARTLASTMTLLAIPCITFATFPGEDLWRVSVPGLAFVLAFIACLKIWRARGEKRSAAFELDADAKAASIYGPASALAALEAMATRGHISAARLDAMRARLVSGPQ
;
A
#
# COMPACT_ATOMS: atom_id res chain seq x y z
N MET A 1 -44.22 34.95 6.19
CA MET A 1 -43.57 34.22 7.30
C MET A 1 -44.36 32.97 7.60
N PRO A 2 -43.78 31.76 7.61
CA PRO A 2 -42.60 31.25 6.89
C PRO A 2 -43.05 30.43 5.65
N THR A 3 -42.59 30.70 4.42
CA THR A 3 -41.32 30.30 3.75
C THR A 3 -41.14 28.79 3.57
N PHE A 4 -41.50 28.35 2.36
CA PHE A 4 -41.14 27.08 1.72
C PHE A 4 -39.64 27.13 1.40
N GLU A 5 -38.80 26.42 2.14
CA GLU A 5 -37.37 26.27 1.82
C GLU A 5 -37.11 24.93 1.13
N GLU A 6 -36.82 25.05 -0.16
CA GLU A 6 -35.66 24.45 -0.83
C GLU A 6 -35.36 22.97 -0.58
N HIS A 7 -36.03 22.10 -1.35
CA HIS A 7 -35.45 20.82 -1.77
C HIS A 7 -34.24 21.09 -2.69
N ARG A 8 -33.05 21.27 -2.13
CA ARG A 8 -31.80 21.08 -2.86
C ARG A 8 -31.45 19.59 -2.87
N ALA A 9 -31.59 19.01 -4.05
CA ALA A 9 -30.90 17.79 -4.42
C ALA A 9 -29.39 17.97 -4.17
N VAL A 10 -28.83 17.17 -3.26
CA VAL A 10 -27.39 17.07 -3.07
C VAL A 10 -26.85 16.23 -4.23
N PRO A 11 -25.96 16.76 -5.08
CA PRO A 11 -25.31 15.93 -6.09
C PRO A 11 -24.29 15.03 -5.37
N ALA A 12 -24.64 13.76 -5.22
CA ALA A 12 -23.71 12.69 -4.85
C ALA A 12 -22.77 12.40 -6.02
N ARG A 13 -21.85 13.31 -6.32
CA ARG A 13 -20.71 13.09 -7.23
C ARG A 13 -19.52 13.91 -6.75
N ALA A 14 -18.36 13.24 -6.72
CA ALA A 14 -17.00 13.75 -6.46
C ALA A 14 -16.46 13.62 -5.03
N ALA A 15 -16.13 12.39 -4.64
CA ALA A 15 -14.85 12.06 -3.97
C ALA A 15 -14.56 10.53 -4.06
N LEU A 16 -14.83 9.92 -5.22
CA LEU A 16 -14.44 8.54 -5.55
C LEU A 16 -13.07 8.58 -6.23
N LEU A 17 -11.98 8.75 -5.48
CA LEU A 17 -10.60 8.67 -6.00
C LEU A 17 -9.58 8.78 -4.85
N CYS A 18 -9.39 7.73 -4.05
CA CYS A 18 -8.15 7.50 -3.29
C CYS A 18 -8.21 6.19 -2.50
N CYS A 19 -8.18 5.05 -3.18
CA CYS A 19 -7.42 3.89 -2.67
C CYS A 19 -7.23 2.90 -3.83
N ARG A 20 -6.55 3.43 -4.85
CA ARG A 20 -6.14 2.72 -6.07
C ARG A 20 -4.88 1.94 -5.72
N ASP A 21 -4.95 0.63 -5.52
CA ASP A 21 -3.77 -0.27 -5.51
C ASP A 21 -2.57 0.23 -4.67
N ALA A 22 -2.79 1.10 -3.69
CA ALA A 22 -1.74 2.00 -3.21
C ALA A 22 -0.77 1.25 -2.30
N THR A 23 -1.26 0.27 -1.55
CA THR A 23 -0.46 -0.50 -0.59
C THR A 23 0.56 -1.40 -1.29
N HIS A 24 0.26 -1.91 -2.49
CA HIS A 24 1.20 -2.71 -3.25
C HIS A 24 1.90 -1.94 -4.39
N ARG A 25 1.29 -0.92 -5.03
CA ARG A 25 1.99 -0.09 -6.03
C ARG A 25 2.92 0.94 -5.41
N ASP A 26 2.63 1.50 -4.24
CA ASP A 26 3.44 2.60 -3.67
C ASP A 26 4.73 2.12 -3.02
N ILE A 27 4.82 0.85 -2.61
CA ILE A 27 6.10 0.22 -2.24
C ILE A 27 7.09 0.28 -3.43
N TYR A 28 6.59 0.23 -4.67
CA TYR A 28 7.42 0.20 -5.88
C TYR A 28 7.48 1.51 -6.66
N SER A 29 6.76 2.58 -6.26
CA SER A 29 6.54 3.72 -7.17
C SER A 29 6.97 5.11 -6.66
N THR A 30 6.67 5.53 -5.44
CA THR A 30 6.39 6.97 -5.26
C THR A 30 7.28 7.75 -4.30
N THR A 31 7.93 7.15 -3.31
CA THR A 31 8.73 7.97 -2.37
C THR A 31 10.20 8.07 -2.79
N ALA A 32 10.91 6.95 -2.94
CA ALA A 32 12.34 6.97 -3.32
C ALA A 32 12.57 7.54 -4.75
N THR A 33 11.70 7.18 -5.71
CA THR A 33 11.82 7.58 -7.11
C THR A 33 11.54 9.07 -7.31
N LYS A 34 10.64 9.65 -6.52
CA LYS A 34 10.30 11.08 -6.60
C LYS A 34 11.44 11.95 -6.06
N PHE A 35 12.02 11.59 -4.92
CA PHE A 35 13.20 12.27 -4.38
C PHE A 35 14.42 12.15 -5.30
N ALA A 36 14.63 10.99 -5.92
CA ALA A 36 15.72 10.80 -6.87
C ALA A 36 15.55 11.66 -8.14
N LEU A 37 14.33 11.78 -8.68
CA LEU A 37 14.07 12.57 -9.89
C LEU A 37 14.07 14.09 -9.64
N GLU A 38 13.54 14.55 -8.50
CA GLU A 38 13.57 15.98 -8.13
C GLU A 38 15.01 16.43 -7.80
N GLY A 39 15.79 15.61 -7.08
CA GLY A 39 17.20 15.90 -6.80
C GLY A 39 18.11 15.86 -8.03
N LEU A 40 17.85 14.96 -8.98
CA LEU A 40 18.60 14.88 -10.25
C LEU A 40 18.26 16.07 -11.17
N GLY A 41 17.01 16.52 -11.19
CA GLY A 41 16.58 17.69 -11.94
C GLY A 41 17.20 19.00 -11.44
N GLU A 42 17.30 19.18 -10.11
CA GLU A 42 17.97 20.35 -9.53
C GLU A 42 19.49 20.34 -9.71
N ALA A 43 20.13 19.17 -9.65
CA ALA A 43 21.57 19.03 -9.87
C ALA A 43 21.98 19.32 -11.33
N LEU A 44 21.16 18.92 -12.30
CA LEU A 44 21.39 19.20 -13.72
C LEU A 44 21.12 20.66 -14.10
N ALA A 45 20.27 21.37 -13.36
CA ALA A 45 19.95 22.78 -13.63
C ALA A 45 20.97 23.78 -13.07
N ARG A 46 21.82 23.40 -12.11
CA ARG A 46 22.71 24.32 -11.35
C ARG A 46 24.19 24.28 -11.72
N GLY A 47 24.57 23.71 -12.87
CA GLY A 47 25.90 23.86 -13.47
C GLY A 47 27.08 23.97 -12.49
N THR A 48 27.61 22.82 -12.03
CA THR A 48 28.97 22.64 -11.47
C THR A 48 29.55 23.74 -10.58
N GLU A 49 28.81 24.32 -9.63
CA GLU A 49 29.42 25.03 -8.51
C GLU A 49 28.76 24.65 -7.17
N GLY A 50 29.58 24.07 -6.28
CA GLY A 50 29.30 23.96 -4.85
C GLY A 50 28.11 23.08 -4.47
N LEU A 51 28.33 21.77 -4.38
CA LEU A 51 27.37 20.82 -3.80
C LEU A 51 27.25 21.02 -2.27
N SER A 52 26.51 22.03 -1.83
CA SER A 52 25.96 22.08 -0.47
C SER A 52 24.53 21.54 -0.52
N ILE A 53 24.37 20.24 -0.23
CA ILE A 53 23.05 19.62 -0.03
C ILE A 53 22.45 20.21 1.24
N LYS A 54 21.75 21.34 1.13
CA LYS A 54 20.79 21.76 2.15
C LYS A 54 19.56 20.90 1.98
N VAL A 55 19.38 19.93 2.87
CA VAL A 55 18.12 19.21 3.06
C VAL A 55 17.11 20.21 3.64
N THR A 56 16.53 21.05 2.80
CA THR A 56 15.28 21.74 3.15
C THR A 56 14.15 20.76 2.89
N ALA A 57 13.66 20.13 3.95
CA ALA A 57 12.46 19.33 3.93
C ALA A 57 11.28 20.19 3.48
N GLY A 58 10.98 20.17 2.17
CA GLY A 58 9.80 20.78 1.57
C GLY A 58 8.54 20.00 1.94
N ALA A 59 8.12 20.12 3.20
CA ALA A 59 6.80 19.73 3.66
C ALA A 59 5.77 20.71 3.09
N HIS A 60 5.28 20.48 1.87
CA HIS A 60 4.16 21.29 1.37
C HIS A 60 3.12 20.59 0.48
N ARG A 61 3.12 19.25 0.44
CA ARG A 61 2.01 18.49 -0.15
C ARG A 61 1.52 17.29 0.66
N ARG A 62 2.07 17.04 1.84
CA ARG A 62 1.58 16.05 2.82
C ARG A 62 0.79 16.66 3.98
N ASP A 63 0.75 17.98 4.09
CA ASP A 63 0.17 18.63 5.27
C ASP A 63 -1.36 18.58 5.32
N ARG A 64 -2.06 18.40 4.19
CA ARG A 64 -3.53 18.30 4.24
C ARG A 64 -4.08 16.94 4.70
N CYS A 65 -3.29 15.87 4.65
CA CYS A 65 -3.66 14.57 5.23
C CYS A 65 -3.07 14.34 6.62
N LEU A 66 -2.00 15.06 6.99
CA LEU A 66 -1.35 14.94 8.31
C LEU A 66 -1.81 16.00 9.33
N ALA A 67 -2.38 17.14 8.91
CA ALA A 67 -2.82 18.19 9.83
C ALA A 67 -4.04 17.79 10.71
N GLY A 68 -4.75 16.70 10.37
CA GLY A 68 -5.79 16.13 11.23
C GLY A 68 -5.27 15.16 12.32
N ALA A 69 -4.00 14.75 12.24
CA ALA A 69 -3.47 13.65 13.05
C ALA A 69 -2.53 14.09 14.20
N GLN A 70 -2.24 15.39 14.35
CA GLN A 70 -1.25 15.90 15.31
C GLN A 70 -1.82 16.89 16.33
N ARG A 71 -2.97 16.59 16.93
CA ARG A 71 -3.46 17.38 18.06
C ARG A 71 -4.07 16.57 19.19
N MET A 72 -3.40 15.51 19.62
CA MET A 72 -3.51 15.01 21.00
C MET A 72 -2.26 14.19 21.33
N ASP A 73 -1.17 14.87 21.64
CA ASP A 73 -0.06 14.25 22.35
C ASP A 73 0.30 15.18 23.51
N ARG A 74 -0.34 14.92 24.66
CA ARG A 74 0.09 15.25 26.03
C ARG A 74 -1.03 14.91 27.02
N GLN A 75 -0.96 13.72 27.60
CA GLN A 75 -0.92 13.54 29.05
C GLN A 75 -0.49 12.09 29.38
N PRO A 76 0.52 11.87 30.24
CA PRO A 76 0.88 10.55 30.71
C PRO A 76 -0.09 10.16 31.83
N GLY A 77 -1.25 9.68 31.45
CA GLY A 77 -2.23 9.07 32.33
C GLY A 77 -2.68 7.78 31.69
N SER A 78 -2.52 6.67 32.40
CA SER A 78 -3.02 5.34 32.06
C SER A 78 -4.53 5.38 31.77
N MET A 79 -4.92 5.77 30.55
CA MET A 79 -6.24 5.51 30.00
C MET A 79 -6.16 4.16 29.31
N ILE A 80 -6.61 3.12 30.01
CA ILE A 80 -7.17 1.95 29.32
C ILE A 80 -8.40 2.50 28.61
N MET A 81 -8.25 2.95 27.37
CA MET A 81 -9.39 3.24 26.52
C MET A 81 -10.12 1.92 26.34
N GLU A 82 -11.28 1.82 26.96
CA GLU A 82 -12.11 0.62 26.89
C GLU A 82 -12.49 0.40 25.43
N LEU A 83 -11.97 -0.69 24.86
CA LEU A 83 -12.21 -1.01 23.46
C LEU A 83 -13.70 -1.32 23.27
N ARG A 84 -14.25 -0.78 22.17
CA ARG A 84 -15.64 -1.06 21.79
C ARG A 84 -15.82 -2.56 21.56
N ALA A 85 -17.05 -3.04 21.69
CA ALA A 85 -17.35 -4.47 21.56
C ALA A 85 -16.93 -5.00 20.18
N GLU A 86 -17.13 -4.21 19.12
CA GLU A 86 -16.75 -4.55 17.74
C GLU A 86 -15.22 -4.63 17.59
N GLU A 87 -14.48 -3.74 18.25
CA GLU A 87 -13.02 -3.72 18.21
C GLU A 87 -12.43 -4.94 18.94
N ARG A 88 -13.01 -5.32 20.10
CA ARG A 88 -12.65 -6.56 20.81
C ARG A 88 -12.99 -7.81 20.00
N HIS A 89 -14.13 -7.81 19.33
CA HIS A 89 -14.56 -8.90 18.46
C HIS A 89 -13.56 -9.11 17.31
N VAL A 90 -13.16 -8.04 16.63
CA VAL A 90 -12.17 -8.11 15.56
C VAL A 90 -10.79 -8.57 16.05
N LEU A 91 -10.37 -8.15 17.25
CA LEU A 91 -9.13 -8.66 17.85
C LEU A 91 -9.20 -10.18 18.09
N ALA A 92 -10.35 -10.70 18.50
CA ALA A 92 -10.55 -12.14 18.65
C ALA A 92 -10.50 -12.86 17.29
N LEU A 93 -11.21 -12.35 16.27
CA LEU A 93 -11.15 -12.89 14.91
C LEU A 93 -9.71 -12.96 14.37
N VAL A 94 -8.93 -11.89 14.54
CA VAL A 94 -7.52 -11.87 14.11
C VAL A 94 -6.69 -12.93 14.81
N ALA A 95 -6.91 -13.15 16.11
CA ALA A 95 -6.20 -14.19 16.86
C ALA A 95 -6.58 -15.60 16.39
N ASP A 96 -7.88 -15.85 16.19
CA ASP A 96 -8.40 -17.14 15.75
C ASP A 96 -7.93 -17.49 14.32
N ASP A 97 -8.05 -16.54 13.39
CA ASP A 97 -7.62 -16.72 12.00
C ASP A 97 -6.09 -16.89 11.91
N ALA A 98 -5.31 -16.16 12.74
CA ALA A 98 -3.86 -16.30 12.76
C ALA A 98 -3.43 -17.67 13.30
N ALA A 99 -4.13 -18.18 14.32
CA ALA A 99 -3.92 -19.52 14.84
C ALA A 99 -4.25 -20.58 13.79
N ALA A 100 -5.36 -20.43 13.07
CA ALA A 100 -5.77 -21.32 11.97
C ALA A 100 -4.75 -21.34 10.82
N LEU A 101 -4.10 -20.21 10.54
CA LEU A 101 -3.06 -20.08 9.52
C LEU A 101 -1.63 -20.35 10.04
N HIS A 102 -1.49 -20.75 11.30
CA HIS A 102 -0.21 -21.04 11.96
C HIS A 102 0.80 -19.88 11.86
N VAL A 103 0.33 -18.65 12.04
CA VAL A 103 1.15 -17.44 12.07
C VAL A 103 1.02 -16.69 13.39
N ALA A 104 2.03 -15.90 13.74
CA ALA A 104 1.92 -15.00 14.87
C ALA A 104 0.84 -13.93 14.60
N PRO A 105 -0.06 -13.66 15.56
CA PRO A 105 -1.15 -12.72 15.33
C PRO A 105 -0.60 -11.32 15.03
N PRO A 106 -1.01 -10.70 13.91
CA PRO A 106 -0.63 -9.33 13.60
C PRO A 106 -1.28 -8.35 14.59
N ARG A 107 -0.63 -7.21 14.81
CA ARG A 107 -1.20 -6.14 15.63
C ARG A 107 -2.39 -5.54 14.90
N VAL A 108 -3.41 -5.06 15.62
CA VAL A 108 -4.54 -4.37 15.00
C VAL A 108 -4.53 -2.91 15.41
N ARG A 109 -4.81 -2.01 14.45
CA ARG A 109 -5.01 -0.59 14.69
C ARG A 109 -6.29 -0.13 14.01
N PHE A 110 -7.19 0.43 14.79
CA PHE A 110 -8.40 1.04 14.27
C PHE A 110 -8.10 2.47 13.80
N VAL A 111 -8.44 2.77 12.55
CA VAL A 111 -8.17 4.05 11.91
C VAL A 111 -9.49 4.72 11.50
N THR A 112 -9.46 6.05 11.39
CA THR A 112 -10.63 6.85 10.97
C THR A 112 -10.69 7.08 9.46
N SER A 113 -9.61 6.77 8.72
CA SER A 113 -9.50 6.96 7.28
C SER A 113 -10.18 5.84 6.50
N SER A 114 -10.97 6.19 5.48
CA SER A 114 -11.80 5.28 4.68
C SER A 114 -11.06 4.69 3.48
N CYS A 115 -10.02 3.91 3.72
CA CYS A 115 -9.23 3.30 2.63
C CYS A 115 -9.40 1.78 2.53
N GLY A 116 -10.35 1.23 3.29
CA GLY A 116 -10.49 -0.20 3.49
C GLY A 116 -9.49 -0.73 4.52
N PRO A 117 -9.63 -2.01 4.88
CA PRO A 117 -8.66 -2.67 5.73
C PRO A 117 -7.37 -2.89 4.96
N CYS A 118 -6.24 -2.89 5.69
CA CYS A 118 -4.94 -3.05 5.08
C CYS A 118 -3.95 -3.69 6.04
N TYR A 119 -3.29 -4.74 5.57
CA TYR A 119 -2.11 -5.29 6.21
C TYR A 119 -0.82 -4.52 5.87
N GLU A 120 -0.23 -3.89 6.89
CA GLU A 120 1.08 -3.24 6.86
C GLU A 120 2.20 -4.22 7.20
N THR A 121 3.00 -4.55 6.18
CA THR A 121 4.03 -5.59 6.22
C THR A 121 5.18 -5.26 7.17
N LEU A 122 5.64 -4.00 7.21
CA LEU A 122 6.83 -3.62 7.98
C LEU A 122 6.59 -3.81 9.49
N LEU A 123 5.40 -3.42 9.94
CA LEU A 123 5.02 -3.41 11.35
C LEU A 123 4.23 -4.65 11.79
N ASN A 124 3.95 -5.58 10.87
CA ASN A 124 3.09 -6.74 11.10
C ASN A 124 1.75 -6.30 11.72
N ARG A 125 1.06 -5.38 11.04
CA ARG A 125 -0.11 -4.68 11.57
C ARG A 125 -1.25 -4.63 10.57
N ILE A 126 -2.46 -4.96 10.98
CA ILE A 126 -3.68 -4.72 10.22
C ILE A 126 -4.26 -3.38 10.66
N GLU A 127 -4.51 -2.49 9.70
CA GLU A 127 -5.28 -1.28 9.88
C GLU A 127 -6.72 -1.53 9.46
N ILE A 128 -7.69 -1.18 10.30
CA ILE A 128 -9.11 -1.43 10.05
C ILE A 128 -9.87 -0.12 10.22
N ASP A 129 -10.58 0.28 9.18
CA ASP A 129 -11.37 1.50 9.19
C ASP A 129 -12.80 1.28 9.73
N ARG A 130 -13.51 2.39 9.97
CA ARG A 130 -14.88 2.35 10.50
C ARG A 130 -15.87 1.70 9.53
N ASP A 131 -15.66 1.84 8.23
CA ASP A 131 -16.53 1.26 7.21
C ASP A 131 -16.40 -0.26 7.14
N THR A 132 -15.19 -0.78 7.37
CA THR A 132 -14.92 -2.21 7.52
C THR A 132 -15.56 -2.75 8.78
N LEU A 133 -15.45 -2.03 9.91
CA LEU A 133 -16.13 -2.43 11.16
C LEU A 133 -17.65 -2.45 11.04
N ALA A 134 -18.22 -1.65 10.14
CA ALA A 134 -19.66 -1.61 9.87
C ALA A 134 -20.13 -2.70 8.89
N LEU A 135 -19.24 -3.58 8.42
CA LEU A 135 -19.61 -4.69 7.55
C LEU A 135 -20.53 -5.69 8.29
N PRO A 136 -21.50 -6.29 7.57
CA PRO A 136 -22.18 -7.48 8.07
C PRO A 136 -21.18 -8.55 8.50
N GLU A 137 -21.46 -9.20 9.63
CA GLU A 137 -20.57 -10.19 10.27
C GLU A 137 -19.96 -11.24 9.30
N PRO A 138 -20.71 -11.83 8.36
CA PRO A 138 -20.12 -12.79 7.41
C PRO A 138 -19.05 -12.17 6.51
N LEU A 139 -19.23 -10.91 6.10
CA LEU A 139 -18.26 -10.20 5.27
C LEU A 139 -17.05 -9.78 6.10
N LEU A 140 -17.28 -9.29 7.32
CA LEU A 140 -16.22 -8.87 8.23
C LEU A 140 -15.23 -10.02 8.49
N ARG A 141 -15.73 -11.23 8.78
CA ARG A 141 -14.88 -12.42 9.02
C ARG A 141 -13.98 -12.74 7.82
N ILE A 142 -14.55 -12.78 6.62
CA ILE A 142 -13.77 -13.10 5.40
C ILE A 142 -12.70 -12.03 5.15
N VAL A 143 -13.07 -10.76 5.31
CA VAL A 143 -12.15 -9.64 5.11
C VAL A 143 -11.02 -9.68 6.15
N VAL A 144 -11.32 -9.95 7.42
CA VAL A 144 -10.30 -10.11 8.47
C VAL A 144 -9.37 -11.28 8.16
N ALA A 145 -9.89 -12.45 7.79
CA ALA A 145 -9.05 -13.59 7.40
C ALA A 145 -8.19 -13.32 6.16
N HIS A 146 -8.69 -12.54 5.20
CA HIS A 146 -7.90 -12.12 4.05
C HIS A 146 -6.69 -11.28 4.51
N GLU A 147 -6.90 -10.29 5.38
CA GLU A 147 -5.80 -9.47 5.91
C GLU A 147 -4.80 -10.28 6.76
N VAL A 148 -5.29 -11.22 7.57
CA VAL A 148 -4.42 -12.16 8.30
C VAL A 148 -3.67 -13.07 7.32
N GLY A 149 -4.29 -13.43 6.20
CA GLY A 149 -3.67 -14.16 5.10
C GLY A 149 -2.42 -13.51 4.53
N HIS A 150 -2.33 -12.17 4.57
CA HIS A 150 -1.10 -11.44 4.20
C HIS A 150 0.02 -11.55 5.24
N ALA A 151 -0.28 -11.75 6.52
CA ALA A 151 0.75 -12.08 7.53
C ALA A 151 1.51 -13.37 7.17
N THR A 152 0.79 -14.30 6.54
CA THR A 152 1.24 -15.33 5.60
C THR A 152 2.55 -15.07 4.88
N GLN A 153 2.50 -13.96 4.14
CA GLN A 153 3.38 -13.61 3.04
C GLN A 153 4.40 -12.56 3.48
N ARG A 154 4.42 -12.19 4.75
CA ARG A 154 5.25 -11.10 5.29
C ARG A 154 6.72 -11.26 4.90
N ARG A 155 7.26 -12.47 5.05
CA ARG A 155 8.67 -12.73 4.71
C ARG A 155 8.95 -12.48 3.22
N SER A 156 8.09 -12.97 2.33
CA SER A 156 8.24 -12.72 0.88
C SER A 156 8.12 -11.24 0.55
N MET A 157 7.13 -10.54 1.11
CA MET A 157 6.94 -9.10 0.89
C MET A 157 8.15 -8.28 1.37
N LEU A 158 8.72 -8.60 2.54
CA LEU A 158 9.91 -7.95 3.06
C LEU A 158 11.15 -8.22 2.20
N LEU A 159 11.33 -9.45 1.71
CA LEU A 159 12.44 -9.78 0.80
C LEU A 159 12.31 -9.05 -0.52
N ASP A 160 11.09 -8.92 -1.06
CA ASP A 160 10.86 -8.16 -2.29
C ASP A 160 11.12 -6.67 -2.09
N PHE A 161 10.71 -6.12 -0.95
CA PHE A 161 11.03 -4.74 -0.57
C PHE A 161 12.54 -4.53 -0.48
N ALA A 162 13.25 -5.38 0.27
CA ALA A 162 14.70 -5.28 0.42
C ALA A 162 15.43 -5.41 -0.92
N ARG A 163 15.02 -6.35 -1.78
CA ARG A 163 15.58 -6.54 -3.12
C ARG A 163 15.35 -5.32 -4.00
N THR A 164 14.17 -4.73 -3.95
CA THR A 164 13.81 -3.54 -4.73
C THR A 164 14.62 -2.34 -4.25
N LEU A 165 14.74 -2.15 -2.94
CA LEU A 165 15.55 -1.10 -2.34
C LEU A 165 17.03 -1.24 -2.74
N ALA A 166 17.61 -2.43 -2.57
CA ALA A 166 19.00 -2.69 -2.94
C ALA A 166 19.26 -2.46 -4.44
N SER A 167 18.34 -2.91 -5.31
CA SER A 167 18.45 -2.71 -6.76
C SER A 167 18.37 -1.23 -7.13
N THR A 168 17.47 -0.48 -6.48
CA THR A 168 17.32 0.96 -6.70
C THR A 168 18.55 1.73 -6.24
N MET A 169 19.07 1.44 -5.05
CA MET A 169 20.28 2.07 -4.52
C MET A 169 21.49 1.77 -5.40
N THR A 170 21.61 0.52 -5.89
CA THR A 170 22.69 0.14 -6.83
C THR A 170 22.59 0.92 -8.14
N LEU A 171 21.39 1.02 -8.73
CA LEU A 171 21.19 1.80 -9.95
C LEU A 171 21.57 3.27 -9.74
N LEU A 172 21.20 3.88 -8.61
CA LEU A 172 21.55 5.27 -8.33
C LEU A 172 23.05 5.48 -8.04
N ALA A 173 23.70 4.51 -7.39
CA ALA A 173 25.11 4.62 -7.01
C ALA A 173 26.06 4.50 -8.21
N ILE A 174 25.74 3.67 -9.21
CA ILE A 174 26.62 3.42 -10.36
C ILE A 174 27.04 4.71 -11.09
N PRO A 175 26.11 5.61 -11.49
CA PRO A 175 26.49 6.89 -12.09
C PRO A 175 27.34 7.75 -11.17
N CYS A 176 27.00 7.84 -9.87
CA CYS A 176 27.74 8.65 -8.91
C CYS A 176 29.19 8.19 -8.77
N ILE A 177 29.42 6.88 -8.67
CA ILE A 177 30.77 6.30 -8.61
C ILE A 177 31.50 6.55 -9.93
N THR A 178 30.84 6.30 -11.07
CA THR A 178 31.43 6.48 -12.41
C THR A 178 31.91 7.93 -12.60
N PHE A 179 31.07 8.92 -12.27
CA PHE A 179 31.44 10.34 -12.35
C PHE A 179 32.57 10.72 -11.40
N ALA A 180 32.60 10.16 -10.18
CA ALA A 180 33.70 10.41 -9.24
C ALA A 180 35.04 9.81 -9.71
N THR A 181 35.01 8.68 -10.42
CA THR A 181 36.22 7.96 -10.86
C THR A 181 36.82 8.45 -12.19
N PHE A 182 36.04 9.13 -13.04
CA PHE A 182 36.49 9.59 -14.37
C PHE A 182 36.33 11.11 -14.51
N PRO A 183 37.23 11.93 -13.92
CA PRO A 183 37.11 13.39 -13.91
C PRO A 183 37.45 14.07 -15.26
N GLY A 184 37.33 13.39 -16.40
CA GLY A 184 37.71 13.93 -17.71
C GLY A 184 36.68 14.94 -18.28
N GLU A 185 37.18 16.09 -18.74
CA GLU A 185 36.41 17.31 -19.09
C GLU A 185 35.58 17.25 -20.39
N ASP A 186 35.64 16.13 -21.13
CA ASP A 186 34.91 15.96 -22.39
C ASP A 186 33.40 15.77 -22.13
N LEU A 187 32.59 16.78 -22.46
CA LEU A 187 31.12 16.77 -22.32
C LEU A 187 30.45 15.50 -22.90
N TRP A 188 30.99 14.93 -23.98
CA TRP A 188 30.46 13.72 -24.62
C TRP A 188 30.69 12.44 -23.79
N ARG A 189 31.76 12.38 -22.99
CA ARG A 189 32.07 11.24 -22.10
C ARG A 189 31.13 11.18 -20.90
N VAL A 190 30.50 12.30 -20.56
CA VAL A 190 29.54 12.44 -19.44
C VAL A 190 28.10 12.29 -19.93
N SER A 191 27.75 12.98 -21.03
CA SER A 191 26.38 13.04 -21.55
C SER A 191 25.87 11.73 -22.14
N VAL A 192 26.70 10.99 -22.89
CA VAL A 192 26.28 9.71 -23.51
C VAL A 192 26.00 8.63 -22.44
N PRO A 193 26.89 8.36 -21.47
CA PRO A 193 26.58 7.42 -20.39
C PRO A 193 25.42 7.88 -19.51
N GLY A 194 25.29 9.19 -19.27
CA GLY A 194 24.15 9.76 -18.54
C GLY A 194 22.82 9.48 -19.23
N LEU A 195 22.73 9.72 -20.55
CA LEU A 195 21.53 9.43 -21.33
C LEU A 195 21.22 7.93 -21.38
N ALA A 196 22.24 7.09 -21.60
CA ALA A 196 22.10 5.64 -21.58
C ALA A 196 21.58 5.15 -20.22
N PHE A 197 22.08 5.72 -19.12
CA PHE A 197 21.61 5.44 -17.77
C PHE A 197 20.14 5.82 -17.58
N VAL A 198 19.71 7.01 -18.01
CA VAL A 198 18.31 7.45 -17.90
C VAL A 198 17.38 6.50 -18.67
N LEU A 199 17.74 6.11 -19.88
CA LEU A 199 16.96 5.16 -20.68
C LEU A 199 16.89 3.78 -20.01
N ALA A 200 18.02 3.27 -19.52
CA ALA A 200 18.08 2.01 -18.77
C ALA A 200 17.22 2.07 -17.50
N PHE A 201 17.29 3.17 -16.76
CA PHE A 201 16.50 3.40 -15.55
C PHE A 201 14.99 3.39 -15.85
N ILE A 202 14.55 4.10 -16.90
CA ILE A 202 13.15 4.08 -17.33
C ILE A 202 12.70 2.66 -17.71
N ALA A 203 13.52 1.93 -18.46
CA ALA A 203 13.22 0.55 -18.84
C ALA A 203 13.12 -0.36 -17.60
N CYS A 204 14.07 -0.27 -16.67
CA CYS A 204 14.06 -0.99 -15.40
C CYS A 204 12.80 -0.68 -14.59
N LEU A 205 12.42 0.60 -14.45
CA LEU A 205 11.20 0.99 -13.76
C LEU A 205 9.95 0.37 -14.37
N LYS A 206 9.83 0.34 -15.71
CA LYS A 206 8.68 -0.29 -16.38
C LYS A 206 8.62 -1.80 -16.12
N ILE A 207 9.78 -2.48 -16.18
CA ILE A 207 9.88 -3.92 -15.89
C ILE A 207 9.52 -4.19 -14.42
N TRP A 208 10.05 -3.40 -13.50
CA TRP A 208 9.76 -3.55 -12.07
C TRP A 208 8.29 -3.30 -11.75
N ARG A 209 7.65 -2.30 -12.37
CA ARG A 209 6.21 -2.07 -12.24
C ARG A 209 5.39 -3.27 -12.72
N ALA A 210 5.66 -3.76 -13.93
CA ALA A 210 4.92 -4.91 -14.47
C ALA A 210 5.11 -6.18 -13.63
N ARG A 211 6.31 -6.40 -13.08
CA ARG A 211 6.58 -7.51 -12.14
C ARG A 211 5.88 -7.31 -10.80
N GLY A 212 5.86 -6.08 -10.29
CA GLY A 212 5.17 -5.69 -9.06
C GLY A 212 3.66 -5.95 -9.15
N GLU A 213 3.03 -5.58 -10.26
CA GLU A 213 1.60 -5.83 -10.50
C GLU A 213 1.27 -7.33 -10.50
N LYS A 214 2.04 -8.14 -11.25
CA LYS A 214 1.84 -9.60 -11.28
C LYS A 214 2.00 -10.24 -9.90
N ARG A 215 2.98 -9.75 -9.12
CA ARG A 215 3.30 -10.31 -7.81
C ARG A 215 2.31 -9.88 -6.73
N SER A 216 1.86 -8.63 -6.77
CA SER A 216 0.74 -8.15 -5.95
C SER A 216 -0.52 -8.98 -6.22
N ALA A 217 -0.89 -9.21 -7.47
CA ALA A 217 -2.03 -10.06 -7.80
C ALA A 217 -1.91 -11.49 -7.24
N ALA A 218 -0.69 -12.06 -7.24
CA ALA A 218 -0.45 -13.37 -6.64
C ALA A 218 -0.63 -13.36 -5.11
N PHE A 219 -0.19 -12.29 -4.42
CA PHE A 219 -0.40 -12.14 -2.99
C PHE A 219 -1.88 -12.01 -2.62
N GLU A 220 -2.64 -11.23 -3.38
CA GLU A 220 -4.09 -11.10 -3.22
C GLU A 220 -4.81 -12.45 -3.37
N LEU A 221 -4.47 -13.22 -4.42
CA LEU A 221 -5.07 -14.53 -4.67
C LEU A 221 -4.71 -15.57 -3.61
N ASP A 222 -3.50 -15.51 -3.05
CA ASP A 222 -3.07 -16.39 -1.97
C ASP A 222 -3.73 -15.99 -0.63
N ALA A 223 -3.95 -14.70 -0.38
CA ALA A 223 -4.72 -14.23 0.77
C ALA A 223 -6.20 -14.67 0.68
N ASP A 224 -6.82 -14.57 -0.51
CA ASP A 224 -8.16 -15.11 -0.76
C ASP A 224 -8.24 -16.62 -0.55
N ALA A 225 -7.25 -17.36 -1.02
CA ALA A 225 -7.18 -18.81 -0.85
C ALA A 225 -7.14 -19.20 0.64
N LYS A 226 -6.44 -18.42 1.47
CA LYS A 226 -6.37 -18.61 2.92
C LYS A 226 -7.70 -18.31 3.59
N ALA A 227 -8.34 -17.20 3.25
CA ALA A 227 -9.68 -16.89 3.76
C ALA A 227 -10.69 -18.00 3.37
N ALA A 228 -10.61 -18.51 2.14
CA ALA A 228 -11.41 -19.64 1.68
C ALA A 228 -11.11 -20.95 2.41
N SER A 229 -9.86 -21.18 2.84
CA SER A 229 -9.50 -22.37 3.61
C SER A 229 -10.08 -22.38 5.02
N ILE A 230 -10.35 -21.20 5.62
CA ILE A 230 -10.92 -21.06 6.95
C ILE A 230 -12.46 -21.10 6.90
N TYR A 231 -13.06 -20.32 5.99
CA TYR A 231 -14.50 -20.05 5.98
C TYR A 231 -15.25 -20.70 4.81
N GLY A 232 -14.55 -21.46 3.98
CA GLY A 232 -15.07 -22.14 2.81
C GLY A 232 -15.03 -21.28 1.54
N PRO A 233 -14.83 -21.91 0.37
CA PRO A 233 -14.65 -21.20 -0.90
C PRO A 233 -15.92 -20.45 -1.36
N ALA A 234 -17.11 -20.97 -1.03
CA ALA A 234 -18.38 -20.35 -1.42
C ALA A 234 -18.62 -19.04 -0.65
N SER A 235 -18.40 -19.06 0.67
CA SER A 235 -18.47 -17.88 1.53
C SER A 235 -17.45 -16.82 1.12
N ALA A 236 -16.22 -17.25 0.82
CA ALA A 236 -15.16 -16.36 0.37
C ALA A 236 -15.49 -15.71 -0.98
N LEU A 237 -16.00 -16.47 -1.96
CA LEU A 237 -16.43 -15.89 -3.24
C LEU A 237 -17.59 -14.91 -3.04
N ALA A 238 -18.62 -15.27 -2.27
CA ALA A 238 -19.77 -14.40 -2.03
C ALA A 238 -19.34 -13.07 -1.38
N ALA A 239 -18.38 -13.12 -0.46
CA ALA A 239 -17.82 -11.93 0.15
C ALA A 239 -17.02 -11.07 -0.85
N LEU A 240 -16.21 -11.70 -1.72
CA LEU A 240 -15.51 -10.99 -2.79
C LEU A 240 -16.49 -10.36 -3.78
N GLU A 241 -17.57 -11.04 -4.16
CA GLU A 241 -18.60 -10.47 -5.04
C GLU A 241 -19.30 -9.28 -4.37
N ALA A 242 -19.64 -9.38 -3.08
CA ALA A 242 -20.20 -8.27 -2.31
C ALA A 242 -19.22 -7.08 -2.24
N MET A 243 -17.94 -7.33 -1.97
CA MET A 243 -16.91 -6.28 -1.93
C MET A 243 -16.60 -5.70 -3.31
N ALA A 244 -16.79 -6.46 -4.39
CA ALA A 244 -16.62 -5.98 -5.76
C ALA A 244 -17.68 -4.93 -6.13
N THR A 245 -18.92 -5.05 -5.64
CA THR A 245 -19.97 -4.02 -5.83
C THR A 245 -19.60 -2.68 -5.21
N ARG A 246 -18.68 -2.69 -4.23
CA ARG A 246 -18.15 -1.48 -3.59
C ARG A 246 -16.97 -0.86 -4.35
N GLY A 247 -16.51 -1.51 -5.42
CA GLY A 247 -15.50 -0.97 -6.36
C GLY A 247 -14.06 -1.39 -6.12
N HIS A 248 -13.82 -2.42 -5.30
CA HIS A 248 -12.47 -2.72 -4.77
C HIS A 248 -11.81 -4.01 -5.31
N ILE A 249 -12.43 -4.72 -6.25
CA ILE A 249 -11.94 -6.05 -6.69
C ILE A 249 -11.88 -6.14 -8.21
N SER A 250 -10.74 -6.64 -8.72
CA SER A 250 -10.55 -6.85 -10.16
C SER A 250 -11.32 -8.07 -10.68
N ALA A 251 -11.81 -8.01 -11.93
CA ALA A 251 -12.50 -9.12 -12.57
C ALA A 251 -11.67 -10.42 -12.56
N ALA A 252 -10.36 -10.31 -12.81
CA ALA A 252 -9.45 -11.45 -12.80
C ALA A 252 -9.39 -12.16 -11.44
N ARG A 253 -9.47 -11.42 -10.32
CA ARG A 253 -9.48 -11.98 -8.96
C ARG A 253 -10.79 -12.75 -8.69
N LEU A 254 -11.93 -12.20 -9.12
CA LEU A 254 -13.21 -12.89 -9.04
C LEU A 254 -13.24 -14.18 -9.88
N ASP A 255 -12.77 -14.10 -11.13
CA ASP A 255 -12.78 -15.25 -12.03
C ASP A 255 -11.88 -16.38 -11.54
N ALA A 256 -10.71 -16.05 -10.96
CA ALA A 256 -9.85 -17.04 -10.31
C ALA A 256 -10.54 -17.75 -9.13
N MET A 257 -11.31 -17.01 -8.32
CA MET A 257 -12.06 -17.60 -7.20
C MET A 257 -13.25 -18.44 -7.66
N ARG A 258 -13.95 -18.04 -8.72
CA ARG A 258 -14.99 -18.86 -9.36
C ARG A 258 -14.42 -20.16 -9.92
N ALA A 259 -13.26 -20.12 -10.56
CA ALA A 259 -12.60 -21.31 -11.08
C ALA A 259 -12.24 -22.32 -9.97
N ARG A 260 -11.83 -21.83 -8.79
CA ARG A 260 -11.55 -22.68 -7.62
C ARG A 260 -12.80 -23.41 -7.11
N LEU A 261 -13.95 -22.76 -7.11
CA LEU A 261 -15.21 -23.38 -6.71
C LEU A 261 -15.62 -24.53 -7.64
N VAL A 262 -15.46 -24.35 -8.95
CA VAL A 262 -15.76 -25.38 -9.95
C VAL A 262 -14.80 -26.58 -9.84
N SER A 263 -13.56 -26.33 -9.41
CA SER A 263 -12.52 -27.36 -9.34
C SER A 263 -12.63 -28.28 -8.11
N GLY A 264 -13.48 -27.91 -7.12
CA GLY A 264 -13.66 -28.65 -5.86
C GLY A 264 -12.39 -28.71 -4.98
N PRO A 265 -12.51 -29.02 -3.68
CA PRO A 265 -11.35 -29.39 -2.89
C PRO A 265 -10.87 -30.76 -3.39
N GLN A 266 -9.64 -30.82 -3.92
CA GLN A 266 -8.87 -32.06 -3.98
C GLN A 266 -8.26 -32.34 -2.61
#